data_AF-A0A5J5CCQ1-F1
#
_entry.id   AF-A0A5J5CCQ1-F1
#
_cell.length_a   1.000
_cell.length_b   1.000
_cell.length_c   1.000
_cell.angle_alpha   90.00
_cell.angle_beta   90.00
_cell.angle_gamma   90.00
#
_symmetry.space_group_name_H-M   'P 1'
#
loop_
_entity.id
_entity.type
_entity.pdbx_description
1 polymer ?
#
loop_
_entity_poly.entity_id
_entity_poly.type
_entity_poly.pdbx_seq_one_letter_code
_entity_poly.pdbx_strand_id
1 'polypeptide(L)'
;MEEEAQDLCLQHKRVEYRVITDRSNVCRDLFRQVASATGFCDQRRLGLLLHDSIQIPRQLGEVASFGGSNIEPSVRSCFQFANNKPELEAAMFLDWMRLEPQSMVWLPVLHRVAAAETAKHQAKCNICKECPIIGFRYRSLKHFNYDICQSCFFSGRVAKGHKMQYPMVEYCTPTTSGEDVRDFAKVLKNKFRTKRYFAKHPRMGYLPVQTILEGDNLETPVTLINFWPVDHAPGSSPQLSHDDTHTRIEHYAN
;
A
#
# COMPACT_ATOMS: atom_id res chain seq x y z
N MET A 1 -33.51 -12.34 -11.64
CA MET A 1 -32.37 -11.49 -12.10
C MET A 1 -32.38 -10.11 -11.45
N GLU A 2 -33.47 -9.33 -11.48
CA GLU A 2 -33.51 -8.01 -10.82
C GLU A 2 -33.41 -8.07 -9.28
N GLU A 3 -34.09 -9.02 -8.65
CA GLU A 3 -34.12 -9.19 -7.20
C GLU A 3 -32.74 -9.64 -6.64
N GLU A 4 -32.06 -10.52 -7.37
CA GLU A 4 -30.70 -11.00 -7.07
C GLU A 4 -29.65 -9.89 -7.24
N ALA A 5 -29.81 -9.02 -8.23
CA ALA A 5 -28.96 -7.85 -8.42
C ALA A 5 -29.17 -6.78 -7.33
N GLN A 6 -30.39 -6.64 -6.81
CA GLN A 6 -30.70 -5.75 -5.69
C GLN A 6 -30.14 -6.26 -4.36
N ASP A 7 -30.23 -7.57 -4.09
CA ASP A 7 -29.65 -8.17 -2.88
C ASP A 7 -28.11 -8.06 -2.86
N LEU A 8 -27.46 -8.33 -3.99
CA LEU A 8 -26.01 -8.12 -4.16
C LEU A 8 -25.60 -6.65 -3.94
N CYS A 9 -26.41 -5.69 -4.39
CA CYS A 9 -26.17 -4.26 -4.18
C CYS A 9 -26.33 -3.84 -2.71
N LEU A 10 -27.31 -4.41 -2.00
CA LEU A 10 -27.55 -4.16 -0.58
C LEU A 10 -26.45 -4.79 0.30
N GLN A 11 -26.04 -6.03 0.00
CA GLN A 11 -24.92 -6.69 0.66
C GLN A 11 -23.62 -5.91 0.44
N HIS A 12 -23.38 -5.41 -0.78
CA HIS A 12 -22.21 -4.58 -1.08
C HIS A 12 -22.18 -3.28 -0.25
N LYS A 13 -23.27 -2.50 -0.26
CA LYS A 13 -23.37 -1.28 0.55
C LYS A 13 -23.20 -1.56 2.03
N ARG A 14 -23.67 -2.72 2.52
CA ARG A 14 -23.52 -3.15 3.92
C ARG A 14 -22.06 -3.47 4.25
N VAL A 15 -21.32 -4.12 3.35
CA VAL A 15 -19.88 -4.41 3.54
C VAL A 15 -19.05 -3.13 3.45
N GLU A 16 -19.27 -2.30 2.43
CA GLU A 16 -18.56 -1.03 2.26
C GLU A 16 -18.80 -0.08 3.46
N TYR A 17 -20.06 0.05 3.90
CA TYR A 17 -20.41 0.79 5.10
C TYR A 17 -19.75 0.20 6.35
N ARG A 18 -19.71 -1.14 6.48
CA ARG A 18 -19.05 -1.80 7.60
C ARG A 18 -17.55 -1.50 7.63
N VAL A 19 -16.84 -1.58 6.49
CA VAL A 19 -15.40 -1.29 6.41
C VAL A 19 -15.10 0.18 6.74
N ILE A 20 -15.90 1.11 6.22
CA ILE A 20 -15.74 2.55 6.47
C ILE A 20 -16.04 2.89 7.94
N THR A 21 -17.12 2.34 8.49
CA THR A 21 -17.55 2.56 9.87
C THR A 21 -16.57 1.92 10.85
N ASP A 22 -16.09 0.70 10.56
CA ASP A 22 -15.11 -0.02 11.37
C ASP A 22 -13.77 0.75 11.42
N ARG A 23 -13.25 1.18 10.26
CA ARG A 23 -12.06 2.05 10.21
C ARG A 23 -12.21 3.32 11.05
N SER A 24 -13.37 3.98 10.93
CA SER A 24 -13.64 5.23 11.66
C SER A 24 -13.79 5.01 13.16
N ASN A 25 -14.32 3.84 13.57
CA ASN A 25 -14.45 3.44 14.96
C ASN A 25 -13.08 3.12 15.56
N VAL A 26 -12.26 2.31 14.89
CA VAL A 26 -10.90 1.98 15.34
C VAL A 26 -10.07 3.25 15.55
N CYS A 27 -10.08 4.18 14.60
CA CYS A 27 -9.36 5.45 14.76
C CYS A 27 -9.89 6.30 15.93
N ARG A 28 -11.21 6.29 16.14
CA ARG A 28 -11.83 7.01 17.27
C ARG A 28 -11.46 6.40 18.60
N ASP A 29 -11.42 5.08 18.69
CA ASP A 29 -11.05 4.36 19.91
C ASP A 29 -9.57 4.54 20.23
N LEU A 30 -8.68 4.48 19.23
CA LEU A 30 -7.27 4.84 19.39
C LEU A 30 -7.09 6.26 19.94
N PHE A 31 -7.82 7.24 19.40
CA PHE A 31 -7.75 8.61 19.90
C PHE A 31 -8.23 8.72 21.36
N ARG A 32 -9.33 8.03 21.71
CA ARG A 32 -9.85 8.02 23.08
C ARG A 32 -8.85 7.49 24.10
N GLN A 33 -7.97 6.55 23.72
CA GLN A 33 -6.95 6.00 24.62
C GLN A 33 -5.91 7.05 25.05
N VAL A 34 -5.63 8.05 24.22
CA VAL A 34 -4.60 9.07 24.50
C VAL A 34 -5.17 10.44 24.86
N ALA A 35 -6.43 10.69 24.55
CA ALA A 35 -7.13 11.91 24.92
C ALA A 35 -7.17 12.10 26.45
N SER A 36 -7.19 13.36 26.88
CA SER A 36 -7.43 13.74 28.27
C SER A 36 -8.88 13.43 28.70
N ALA A 37 -9.16 13.54 30.00
CA ALA A 37 -10.53 13.44 30.52
C ALA A 37 -11.49 14.47 29.90
N THR A 38 -10.97 15.58 29.37
CA THR A 38 -11.74 16.63 28.67
C THR A 38 -11.91 16.35 27.18
N GLY A 39 -11.36 15.26 26.64
CA GLY A 39 -11.52 14.86 25.24
C GLY A 39 -10.50 15.48 24.28
N PHE A 40 -9.46 16.12 24.80
CA PHE A 40 -8.43 16.81 24.02
C PHE A 40 -7.09 16.05 24.01
N CYS A 41 -6.30 16.20 22.96
CA CYS A 41 -5.02 15.51 22.80
C CYS A 41 -3.91 16.50 22.41
N ASP A 42 -2.89 16.63 23.27
CA ASP A 42 -1.69 17.44 23.00
C ASP A 42 -0.67 16.68 22.13
N GLN A 43 0.41 17.36 21.71
CA GLN A 43 1.45 16.75 20.87
C GLN A 43 2.10 15.53 21.52
N ARG A 44 2.29 15.55 22.84
CA ARG A 44 2.92 14.47 23.59
C ARG A 44 2.04 13.22 23.59
N ARG A 45 0.74 13.37 23.82
CA ARG A 45 -0.26 12.28 23.81
C ARG A 45 -0.40 11.67 22.41
N LEU A 46 -0.45 12.50 21.38
CA LEU A 46 -0.42 12.00 20.00
C LEU A 46 0.89 11.25 19.71
N GLY A 47 2.02 11.78 20.18
CA GLY A 47 3.32 11.14 20.05
C GLY A 47 3.35 9.73 20.64
N LEU A 48 2.76 9.55 21.84
CA LEU A 48 2.62 8.23 22.47
C LEU A 48 1.79 7.28 21.59
N LEU A 49 0.64 7.72 21.08
CA LEU A 49 -0.20 6.89 20.20
C LEU A 49 0.57 6.43 18.95
N LEU A 50 1.26 7.36 18.28
CA LEU A 50 2.00 7.06 17.05
C LEU A 50 3.22 6.18 17.33
N HIS A 51 3.93 6.44 18.44
CA HIS A 51 5.05 5.63 18.88
C HIS A 51 4.66 4.18 19.15
N ASP A 52 3.51 3.94 19.78
CA ASP A 52 3.03 2.58 20.04
C ASP A 52 2.49 1.93 18.76
N SER A 53 1.79 2.70 17.93
CA SER A 53 1.25 2.23 16.65
C SER A 53 2.35 1.77 15.68
N ILE A 54 3.48 2.48 15.62
CA ILE A 54 4.58 2.13 14.70
C ILE A 54 5.34 0.86 15.13
N GLN A 55 5.15 0.37 16.36
CA GLN A 55 5.78 -0.88 16.80
C GLN A 55 5.28 -2.09 16.01
N ILE A 56 4.04 -2.07 15.53
CA ILE A 56 3.45 -3.16 14.74
C ILE A 56 4.23 -3.35 13.42
N PRO A 57 4.31 -2.36 12.50
CA PRO A 57 5.10 -2.52 11.28
C PRO A 57 6.61 -2.66 11.57
N ARG A 58 7.11 -2.14 12.69
CA ARG A 58 8.49 -2.37 13.13
C ARG A 58 8.77 -3.84 13.42
N GLN A 59 7.86 -4.52 14.11
CA GLN A 59 7.99 -5.94 14.40
C GLN A 59 7.98 -6.81 13.13
N LEU A 60 7.36 -6.32 12.06
CA LEU A 60 7.34 -6.95 10.74
C LEU A 60 8.57 -6.60 9.87
N GLY A 61 9.45 -5.71 10.34
CA GLY A 61 10.60 -5.24 9.57
C GLY A 61 10.27 -4.20 8.48
N GLU A 62 9.07 -3.63 8.50
CA GLU A 62 8.58 -2.71 7.45
C GLU A 62 8.59 -1.23 7.89
N VAL A 63 9.10 -0.90 9.08
CA VAL A 63 9.08 0.47 9.64
C VAL A 63 9.65 1.54 8.71
N ALA A 64 10.67 1.21 7.90
CA ALA A 64 11.26 2.15 6.93
C ALA A 64 10.24 2.59 5.88
N SER A 65 9.30 1.71 5.51
CA SER A 65 8.22 2.03 4.57
C SER A 65 7.13 2.92 5.19
N PHE A 66 7.10 3.09 6.52
CA PHE A 66 6.07 3.87 7.23
C PHE A 66 6.63 5.15 7.88
N GLY A 67 7.72 5.70 7.35
CA GLY A 67 8.32 6.96 7.82
C GLY A 67 9.39 6.79 8.90
N GLY A 68 9.82 5.55 9.16
CA GLY A 68 10.87 5.26 10.14
C GLY A 68 10.35 5.24 11.58
N SER A 69 11.28 5.04 12.53
CA SER A 69 10.94 4.96 13.97
C SER A 69 10.68 6.32 14.62
N ASN A 70 11.10 7.41 13.97
CA ASN A 70 10.92 8.78 14.45
C ASN A 70 9.51 9.28 14.09
N ILE A 71 8.66 9.50 15.08
CA ILE A 71 7.25 9.84 14.89
C ILE A 71 7.02 11.37 14.84
N GLU A 72 8.02 12.15 15.21
CA GLU A 72 7.94 13.59 15.39
C GLU A 72 7.54 14.34 14.11
N PRO A 73 8.01 13.97 12.90
CA PRO A 73 7.50 14.54 11.66
C PRO A 73 5.98 14.31 11.48
N SER A 74 5.48 13.15 11.90
CA SER A 74 4.05 12.82 11.81
C SER A 74 3.22 13.62 12.81
N VAL A 75 3.70 13.78 14.06
CA VAL A 75 3.06 14.64 15.05
C VAL A 75 2.99 16.09 14.55
N ARG A 76 4.11 16.63 14.05
CA ARG A 76 4.14 17.99 13.48
C ARG A 76 3.18 18.12 12.30
N SER A 77 3.12 17.13 11.41
CA SER A 77 2.18 17.13 10.27
C SER A 77 0.71 17.18 10.74
N CYS A 78 0.35 16.40 11.75
CA CYS A 78 -1.01 16.40 12.30
C CYS A 78 -1.38 17.76 12.92
N PHE A 79 -0.47 18.36 13.69
CA PHE A 79 -0.71 19.66 14.33
C PHE A 79 -0.71 20.82 13.33
N GLN A 80 0.13 20.76 12.28
CA GLN A 80 0.07 21.71 11.18
C GLN A 80 -1.26 21.63 10.42
N PHE A 81 -1.77 20.41 10.18
CA PHE A 81 -3.11 20.19 9.60
C PHE A 81 -4.21 20.77 10.50
N ALA A 82 -4.01 20.76 11.81
CA ALA A 82 -4.89 21.34 12.82
C ALA A 82 -4.71 22.86 13.03
N ASN A 83 -4.08 23.58 12.09
CA ASN A 83 -3.75 25.01 12.20
C ASN A 83 -2.93 25.37 13.46
N ASN A 84 -2.03 24.47 13.86
CA ASN A 84 -1.15 24.63 15.03
C ASN A 84 -1.89 24.92 16.35
N LYS A 85 -3.13 24.42 16.49
CA LYS A 85 -3.81 24.46 17.78
C LYS A 85 -2.99 23.72 18.85
N PRO A 86 -3.02 24.16 20.11
CA PRO A 86 -2.26 23.49 21.18
C PRO A 86 -2.77 22.08 21.48
N GLU A 87 -4.04 21.81 21.21
CA GLU A 87 -4.69 20.52 21.42
C GLU A 87 -5.60 20.14 20.26
N LEU A 88 -5.75 18.83 20.04
CA LEU A 88 -6.59 18.22 19.02
C LEU A 88 -7.90 17.72 19.62
N GLU A 89 -8.97 17.84 18.84
CA GLU A 89 -10.22 17.13 19.04
C GLU A 89 -10.26 15.86 18.18
N ALA A 90 -11.08 14.89 18.57
CA ALA A 90 -11.23 13.62 17.84
C ALA A 90 -11.57 13.82 16.35
N ALA A 91 -12.41 14.80 16.02
CA ALA A 91 -12.78 15.08 14.63
C ALA A 91 -11.57 15.48 13.77
N MET A 92 -10.68 16.32 14.31
CA MET A 92 -9.49 16.78 13.61
C MET A 92 -8.51 15.63 13.35
N PHE A 93 -8.32 14.76 14.36
CA PHE A 93 -7.51 13.55 14.20
C PHE A 93 -8.09 12.59 13.14
N LEU A 94 -9.41 12.38 13.17
CA LEU A 94 -10.08 11.52 12.18
C LEU A 94 -9.97 12.08 10.76
N ASP A 95 -10.06 13.41 10.59
CA ASP A 95 -9.87 14.06 9.30
C ASP A 95 -8.42 13.93 8.80
N TRP A 96 -7.42 14.04 9.69
CA TRP A 96 -6.02 13.78 9.36
C TRP A 96 -5.80 12.31 8.96
N MET A 97 -6.37 11.35 9.68
CA MET A 97 -6.29 9.93 9.36
C MET A 97 -6.90 9.58 7.99
N ARG A 98 -7.91 10.34 7.52
CA ARG A 98 -8.48 10.16 6.17
C ARG A 98 -7.50 10.53 5.05
N LEU A 99 -6.46 11.31 5.34
CA LEU A 99 -5.38 11.59 4.40
C LEU A 99 -4.38 10.41 4.30
N GLU A 100 -4.57 9.37 5.10
CA GLU A 100 -3.71 8.18 5.17
C GLU A 100 -2.23 8.56 5.39
N PRO A 101 -1.89 9.22 6.51
CA PRO A 101 -0.54 9.67 6.78
C PRO A 101 0.43 8.48 6.84
N GLN A 102 1.67 8.67 6.36
CA GLN A 102 2.62 7.58 6.13
C GLN A 102 2.87 6.69 7.36
N SER A 103 2.88 7.27 8.57
CA SER A 103 3.06 6.54 9.83
C SER A 103 1.89 5.65 10.23
N MET A 104 0.70 5.89 9.65
CA MET A 104 -0.53 5.19 10.01
C MET A 104 -1.23 4.53 8.82
N VAL A 105 -0.75 4.69 7.58
CA VAL A 105 -1.38 4.12 6.37
C VAL A 105 -1.48 2.59 6.39
N TRP A 106 -0.63 1.91 7.17
CA TRP A 106 -0.73 0.46 7.35
C TRP A 106 -2.07 0.03 7.97
N LEU A 107 -2.66 0.83 8.85
CA LEU A 107 -3.92 0.50 9.53
C LEU A 107 -5.13 0.48 8.57
N PRO A 108 -5.41 1.54 7.77
CA PRO A 108 -6.47 1.46 6.76
C PRO A 108 -6.16 0.44 5.66
N VAL A 109 -4.90 0.20 5.32
CA VAL A 109 -4.52 -0.90 4.41
C VAL A 109 -4.92 -2.26 5.02
N LEU A 110 -4.64 -2.49 6.29
CA LEU A 110 -5.01 -3.74 6.98
C LEU A 110 -6.52 -3.99 6.96
N HIS A 111 -7.34 -2.95 7.20
CA HIS A 111 -8.80 -3.07 7.06
C HIS A 111 -9.21 -3.43 5.62
N ARG A 112 -8.57 -2.87 4.59
CA ARG A 112 -8.84 -3.24 3.20
C ARG A 112 -8.46 -4.69 2.90
N VAL A 113 -7.33 -5.16 3.43
CA VAL A 113 -6.88 -6.56 3.29
C VAL A 113 -7.89 -7.51 3.95
N ALA A 114 -8.31 -7.22 5.18
CA ALA A 114 -9.31 -8.01 5.90
C ALA A 114 -10.66 -8.04 5.17
N ALA A 115 -11.08 -6.91 4.59
CA ALA A 115 -12.29 -6.85 3.78
C ALA A 115 -12.17 -7.68 2.49
N ALA A 116 -11.02 -7.60 1.82
CA ALA A 116 -10.77 -8.29 0.57
C ALA A 116 -10.69 -9.81 0.73
N GLU A 117 -10.22 -10.31 1.88
CA GLU A 117 -10.03 -11.75 2.13
C GLU A 117 -11.25 -12.61 1.77
N THR A 118 -12.45 -12.10 2.04
CA THR A 118 -13.71 -12.81 1.75
C THR A 118 -14.43 -12.30 0.50
N ALA A 119 -13.87 -11.30 -0.19
CA ALA A 119 -14.46 -10.72 -1.38
C ALA A 119 -14.34 -11.67 -2.57
N LYS A 120 -15.48 -11.96 -3.21
CA LYS A 120 -15.58 -12.79 -4.40
C LYS A 120 -16.05 -11.95 -5.57
N HIS A 121 -15.22 -11.85 -6.60
CA HIS A 121 -15.53 -11.12 -7.82
C HIS A 121 -15.81 -12.10 -8.96
N GLN A 122 -16.96 -11.96 -9.62
CA GLN A 122 -17.31 -12.70 -10.83
C GLN A 122 -16.54 -12.17 -12.04
N ALA A 123 -15.21 -12.21 -11.94
CA ALA A 123 -14.26 -11.71 -12.91
C ALA A 123 -13.14 -12.73 -13.09
N LYS A 124 -12.60 -12.80 -14.31
CA LYS A 124 -11.51 -13.71 -14.66
C LYS A 124 -10.21 -12.94 -14.72
N CYS A 125 -9.17 -13.41 -14.03
CA CYS A 125 -7.87 -12.78 -14.13
C CYS A 125 -7.30 -12.91 -15.55
N ASN A 126 -6.87 -11.80 -16.14
CA ASN A 126 -6.29 -11.77 -17.48
C ASN A 126 -4.91 -12.45 -17.57
N ILE A 127 -4.26 -12.71 -16.43
CA ILE A 127 -2.93 -13.32 -16.31
C ILE A 127 -3.04 -14.82 -16.01
N CYS A 128 -3.37 -15.21 -14.76
CA CYS A 128 -3.45 -16.62 -14.36
C CYS A 128 -4.73 -17.35 -14.79
N LYS A 129 -5.71 -16.64 -15.36
CA LYS A 129 -7.01 -17.19 -15.81
C LYS A 129 -7.93 -17.72 -14.72
N GLU A 130 -7.56 -17.55 -13.45
CA GLU A 130 -8.40 -17.89 -12.31
C GLU A 130 -9.72 -17.10 -12.33
N CYS A 131 -10.81 -17.80 -12.00
CA CYS A 131 -12.15 -17.27 -11.91
C CYS A 131 -12.94 -18.16 -10.93
N PRO A 132 -13.63 -17.58 -9.94
CA PRO A 132 -13.73 -16.15 -9.62
C PRO A 132 -12.45 -15.60 -8.99
N ILE A 133 -12.20 -14.30 -9.11
CA ILE A 133 -11.13 -13.65 -8.34
C ILE A 133 -11.58 -13.56 -6.87
N ILE A 134 -10.78 -14.13 -5.97
CA ILE A 134 -10.94 -14.03 -4.52
C ILE A 134 -9.83 -13.12 -3.98
N GLY A 135 -10.14 -12.24 -3.03
CA GLY A 135 -9.19 -11.21 -2.59
C GLY A 135 -9.35 -9.91 -3.39
N PHE A 136 -8.29 -9.11 -3.45
CA PHE A 136 -8.30 -7.89 -4.25
C PHE A 136 -8.46 -8.16 -5.75
N ARG A 137 -9.32 -7.36 -6.38
CA ARG A 137 -9.44 -7.24 -7.84
C ARG A 137 -8.85 -5.91 -8.31
N TYR A 138 -7.88 -5.98 -9.21
CA TYR A 138 -7.27 -4.81 -9.84
C TYR A 138 -7.75 -4.67 -11.28
N ARG A 139 -8.51 -3.63 -11.58
CA ARG A 139 -9.01 -3.35 -12.93
C ARG A 139 -8.23 -2.23 -13.61
N SER A 140 -7.80 -2.46 -14.84
CA SER A 140 -7.14 -1.44 -15.65
C SER A 140 -8.10 -0.32 -16.04
N LEU A 141 -7.67 0.92 -15.83
CA LEU A 141 -8.36 2.10 -16.35
C LEU A 141 -7.93 2.47 -17.78
N LYS A 142 -7.02 1.70 -18.37
CA LYS A 142 -6.52 1.90 -19.75
C LYS A 142 -7.06 0.84 -20.71
N HIS A 143 -7.02 -0.43 -20.33
CA HIS A 143 -7.51 -1.53 -21.14
C HIS A 143 -8.91 -1.95 -20.70
N PHE A 144 -9.81 -2.10 -21.67
CA PHE A 144 -11.17 -2.53 -21.40
C PHE A 144 -11.19 -3.97 -20.88
N ASN A 145 -11.97 -4.21 -19.82
CA ASN A 145 -12.18 -5.52 -19.20
C ASN A 145 -10.86 -6.28 -18.93
N TYR A 146 -9.88 -5.56 -18.38
CA TYR A 146 -8.59 -6.13 -18.00
C TYR A 146 -8.49 -6.15 -16.48
N ASP A 147 -8.66 -7.33 -15.91
CA ASP A 147 -8.65 -7.59 -14.48
C ASP A 147 -7.43 -8.43 -14.09
N ILE A 148 -6.84 -8.11 -12.94
CA ILE A 148 -5.70 -8.81 -12.36
C ILE A 148 -6.09 -9.20 -10.93
N CYS A 149 -5.84 -10.44 -10.53
CA CYS A 149 -6.02 -10.86 -9.14
C CYS A 149 -4.86 -10.36 -8.26
N GLN A 150 -5.08 -10.34 -6.95
CA GLN A 150 -4.09 -9.99 -5.93
C GLN A 150 -2.72 -10.63 -6.15
N SER A 151 -2.67 -11.96 -6.33
CA SER A 151 -1.42 -12.70 -6.47
C SER A 151 -0.61 -12.27 -7.69
N CYS A 152 -1.28 -12.09 -8.83
CA CYS A 152 -0.63 -11.63 -10.06
C CYS A 152 -0.18 -10.16 -9.97
N PHE A 153 -0.96 -9.31 -9.30
CA PHE A 153 -0.63 -7.90 -9.12
C PHE A 153 0.60 -7.73 -8.23
N PHE A 154 0.63 -8.33 -7.03
CA PHE A 154 1.78 -8.23 -6.12
C PHE A 154 3.03 -8.93 -6.64
N SER A 155 2.88 -10.01 -7.41
CA SER A 155 4.02 -10.67 -8.08
C SER A 155 4.57 -9.88 -9.28
N GLY A 156 3.99 -8.73 -9.64
CA GLY A 156 4.47 -7.94 -10.77
C GLY A 156 4.20 -8.56 -12.15
N ARG A 157 3.34 -9.59 -12.25
CA ARG A 157 3.10 -10.29 -13.52
C ARG A 157 2.36 -9.38 -14.50
N VAL A 158 2.71 -9.47 -15.78
CA VAL A 158 2.06 -8.72 -16.85
C VAL A 158 1.74 -9.61 -18.05
N ALA A 159 0.66 -9.31 -18.75
CA ALA A 159 0.26 -10.03 -19.97
C ALA A 159 -0.37 -9.09 -21.00
N LYS A 160 -0.38 -9.48 -22.28
CA LYS A 160 -1.04 -8.76 -23.38
C LYS A 160 -0.61 -7.28 -23.51
N GLY A 161 0.68 -6.99 -23.29
CA GLY A 161 1.21 -5.62 -23.39
C GLY A 161 0.71 -4.65 -22.31
N HIS A 162 0.05 -5.14 -21.26
CA HIS A 162 -0.22 -4.34 -20.07
C HIS A 162 1.09 -4.00 -19.35
N LYS A 163 1.19 -2.78 -18.84
CA LYS A 163 2.32 -2.33 -18.02
C LYS A 163 1.83 -2.04 -16.61
N MET A 164 2.58 -2.43 -15.60
CA MET A 164 2.17 -2.24 -14.20
C MET A 164 1.97 -0.76 -13.84
N GLN A 165 2.64 0.15 -14.56
CA GLN A 165 2.51 1.61 -14.37
C GLN A 165 1.19 2.18 -14.93
N TYR A 166 0.34 1.38 -15.57
CA TYR A 166 -0.96 1.86 -16.01
C TYR A 166 -1.89 2.07 -14.82
N PRO A 167 -2.76 3.09 -14.87
CA PRO A 167 -3.68 3.37 -13.77
C PRO A 167 -4.64 2.19 -13.57
N MET A 168 -4.76 1.75 -12.32
CA MET A 168 -5.64 0.66 -11.89
C MET A 168 -6.66 1.18 -10.87
N VAL A 169 -7.83 0.53 -10.80
CA VAL A 169 -8.76 0.62 -9.67
C VAL A 169 -8.65 -0.67 -8.87
N GLU A 170 -8.55 -0.53 -7.55
CA GLU A 170 -8.60 -1.63 -6.60
C GLU A 170 -10.05 -1.79 -6.11
N TYR A 171 -10.52 -3.04 -6.08
CA TYR A 171 -11.75 -3.41 -5.38
C TYR A 171 -11.41 -4.43 -4.29
N CYS A 172 -11.85 -4.15 -3.08
CA CYS A 172 -11.76 -5.02 -1.90
C CYS A 172 -13.14 -5.54 -1.45
N THR A 173 -14.20 -5.20 -2.18
CA THR A 173 -15.58 -5.60 -1.92
C THR A 173 -16.24 -6.07 -3.22
N PRO A 174 -17.23 -6.97 -3.19
CA PRO A 174 -17.86 -7.51 -4.41
C PRO A 174 -18.48 -6.41 -5.30
N THR A 175 -17.93 -6.21 -6.49
CA THR A 175 -18.35 -5.13 -7.42
C THR A 175 -19.79 -5.29 -7.93
N THR A 176 -20.55 -4.19 -7.97
CA THR A 176 -21.91 -4.15 -8.55
C THR A 176 -21.92 -3.61 -9.99
N SER A 177 -22.97 -3.91 -10.76
CA SER A 177 -23.13 -3.44 -12.14
C SER A 177 -23.10 -1.90 -12.29
N GLY A 178 -23.52 -1.16 -11.26
CA GLY A 178 -23.43 0.31 -11.23
C GLY A 178 -22.00 0.86 -11.16
N GLU A 179 -21.07 0.12 -10.55
CA GLU A 179 -19.64 0.46 -10.53
C GLU A 179 -18.97 0.17 -11.85
N ASP A 180 -19.32 -0.95 -12.49
CA ASP A 180 -18.87 -1.25 -13.84
C ASP A 180 -19.20 -0.11 -14.81
N VAL A 181 -20.39 0.50 -14.71
CA VAL A 181 -20.79 1.67 -15.50
C VAL A 181 -19.99 2.93 -15.12
N ARG A 182 -19.78 3.20 -13.83
CA ARG A 182 -18.95 4.35 -13.38
C ARG A 182 -17.51 4.21 -13.85
N ASP A 183 -16.96 3.02 -13.79
CA ASP A 183 -15.58 2.76 -14.18
C ASP A 183 -15.43 2.70 -15.70
N PHE A 184 -16.45 2.26 -16.43
CA PHE A 184 -16.54 2.46 -17.87
C PHE A 184 -16.49 3.96 -18.23
N ALA A 185 -17.26 4.80 -17.54
CA ALA A 185 -17.21 6.25 -17.75
C ALA A 185 -15.83 6.85 -17.39
N LYS A 186 -15.14 6.34 -16.37
CA LYS A 186 -13.76 6.75 -16.04
C LYS A 186 -12.75 6.29 -17.10
N VAL A 187 -12.88 5.07 -17.63
CA VAL A 187 -12.04 4.55 -18.73
C VAL A 187 -12.20 5.42 -19.97
N LEU A 188 -13.44 5.80 -20.32
CA LEU A 188 -13.71 6.72 -21.41
C LEU A 188 -13.05 8.09 -21.16
N LYS A 189 -13.28 8.70 -19.99
CA LYS A 189 -12.62 9.97 -19.62
C LYS A 189 -11.08 9.87 -19.66
N ASN A 190 -10.51 8.75 -19.23
CA ASN A 190 -9.07 8.53 -19.22
C ASN A 190 -8.49 8.29 -20.62
N LYS A 191 -9.23 7.70 -21.57
CA LYS A 191 -8.81 7.57 -22.97
C LYS A 191 -8.57 8.92 -23.64
N PHE A 192 -9.27 9.97 -23.22
CA PHE A 192 -9.07 11.34 -23.71
C PHE A 192 -7.97 12.11 -22.97
N ARG A 193 -7.33 11.52 -21.94
CA ARG A 193 -6.25 12.16 -21.19
C ARG A 193 -4.89 11.87 -21.82
N THR A 194 -4.05 12.89 -21.90
CA THR A 194 -2.75 12.83 -22.58
C THR A 194 -1.70 12.04 -21.79
N LYS A 195 -0.67 11.52 -22.47
CA LYS A 195 0.50 10.88 -21.81
C LYS A 195 1.14 11.76 -20.72
N ARG A 196 1.16 13.09 -20.92
CA ARG A 196 1.70 14.06 -19.95
C ARG A 196 0.87 14.11 -18.65
N TYR A 197 -0.44 13.87 -18.71
CA TYR A 197 -1.30 13.82 -17.52
C TYR A 197 -0.94 12.65 -16.61
N PHE A 198 -0.80 11.45 -17.18
CA PHE A 198 -0.45 10.25 -16.40
C PHE A 198 0.99 10.28 -15.87
N ALA A 199 1.92 10.91 -16.60
CA ALA A 199 3.30 11.10 -16.13
C ALA A 199 3.38 12.08 -14.94
N LYS A 200 2.51 13.10 -14.87
CA LYS A 200 2.44 14.06 -13.75
C LYS A 200 1.64 13.55 -12.55
N HIS A 201 0.79 12.54 -12.73
CA HIS A 201 -0.02 11.95 -11.67
C HIS A 201 0.16 10.43 -11.62
N PRO A 202 1.36 9.95 -11.27
CA PRO A 202 1.56 8.54 -10.98
C PRO A 202 0.80 8.22 -9.69
N ARG A 203 -0.47 7.83 -9.81
CA ARG A 203 -1.22 7.25 -8.68
C ARG A 203 -0.76 5.81 -8.47
N MET A 204 0.51 5.67 -8.06
CA MET A 204 1.08 4.42 -7.58
C MET A 204 1.08 4.50 -6.05
N GLY A 205 -0.07 4.20 -5.43
CA GLY A 205 -0.21 4.25 -3.97
C GLY A 205 0.30 3.01 -3.24
N TYR A 206 0.84 2.02 -3.94
CA TYR A 206 1.03 0.67 -3.37
C TYR A 206 2.30 -0.05 -3.82
N LEU A 207 3.18 0.60 -4.61
CA LEU A 207 4.52 0.05 -4.75
C LEU A 207 5.30 0.43 -3.49
N PRO A 208 6.16 -0.47 -2.98
CA PRO A 208 7.01 -0.15 -1.85
C PRO A 208 7.69 1.19 -2.11
N VAL A 209 7.55 2.11 -1.13
CA VAL A 209 8.32 3.35 -1.10
C VAL A 209 9.76 2.93 -1.34
N GLN A 210 10.39 3.45 -2.41
CA GLN A 210 11.82 3.24 -2.61
C GLN A 210 12.50 3.76 -1.35
N THR A 211 12.96 2.83 -0.51
CA THR A 211 13.77 3.15 0.65
C THR A 211 15.04 3.76 0.11
N ILE A 212 15.11 5.08 0.12
CA ILE A 212 16.39 5.77 0.00
C ILE A 212 17.11 5.40 1.29
N LEU A 213 18.15 4.57 1.15
CA LEU A 213 19.08 4.27 2.22
C LEU A 213 19.65 5.58 2.74
N GLU A 214 19.11 6.11 3.83
CA GLU A 214 19.79 7.11 4.62
C GLU A 214 20.90 6.39 5.41
N GLY A 215 22.15 6.59 4.94
CA GLY A 215 23.35 6.53 5.77
C GLY A 215 23.93 5.14 6.05
N ASP A 216 25.13 4.90 5.54
CA ASP A 216 26.05 3.91 6.08
C ASP A 216 26.27 4.15 7.59
N ASN A 217 26.09 3.12 8.43
CA ASN A 217 27.12 2.60 9.33
C ASN A 217 26.63 1.42 10.22
N LEU A 218 27.55 0.45 10.34
CA LEU A 218 27.74 -0.57 11.39
C LEU A 218 26.81 -1.81 11.46
N GLU A 219 27.28 -2.84 10.75
CA GLU A 219 27.32 -4.27 11.11
C GLU A 219 26.25 -4.84 12.06
N THR A 220 25.28 -5.57 11.50
CA THR A 220 24.76 -6.81 12.13
C THR A 220 24.10 -7.68 11.04
N PRO A 221 24.40 -8.99 10.93
CA PRO A 221 23.88 -9.82 9.85
C PRO A 221 22.45 -10.25 10.18
N VAL A 222 21.46 -9.60 9.57
CA VAL A 222 20.09 -10.13 9.52
C VAL A 222 20.00 -11.02 8.28
N THR A 223 19.89 -12.32 8.51
CA THR A 223 19.59 -13.34 7.49
C THR A 223 18.25 -13.03 6.82
N LEU A 224 18.29 -12.39 5.65
CA LEU A 224 17.16 -12.29 4.74
C LEU A 224 16.82 -13.68 4.21
N ILE A 225 15.62 -14.15 4.53
CA ILE A 225 15.07 -15.41 4.03
C ILE A 225 14.70 -15.20 2.56
N ASN A 226 15.60 -15.60 1.66
CA ASN A 226 15.34 -15.65 0.22
C ASN A 226 14.35 -16.79 -0.08
N PHE A 227 13.11 -16.46 -0.43
CA PHE A 227 12.18 -17.40 -1.07
C PHE A 227 12.27 -17.27 -2.59
N TRP A 228 13.25 -17.96 -3.19
CA TRP A 228 13.15 -18.39 -4.59
C TRP A 228 13.79 -19.78 -4.75
N PRO A 229 13.16 -20.75 -5.43
CA PRO A 229 13.74 -22.07 -5.62
C PRO A 229 14.91 -22.02 -6.60
N VAL A 230 16.02 -22.63 -6.19
CA VAL A 230 17.23 -22.89 -6.98
C VAL A 230 16.98 -24.14 -7.83
N ASP A 231 16.99 -24.00 -9.15
CA ASP A 231 17.21 -25.14 -10.06
C ASP A 231 18.72 -25.26 -10.35
N HIS A 232 19.26 -26.46 -10.11
CA HIS A 232 20.69 -26.80 -10.20
C HIS A 232 21.21 -26.97 -11.64
N ALA A 233 22.52 -26.71 -11.78
CA ALA A 233 23.38 -26.84 -12.97
C ALA A 233 23.69 -28.30 -13.37
N PRO A 234 24.41 -28.52 -14.51
CA PRO A 234 25.88 -28.70 -14.44
C PRO A 234 26.59 -28.04 -15.66
N GLY A 235 27.87 -27.72 -15.72
CA GLY A 235 29.06 -27.91 -14.90
C GLY A 235 30.28 -27.63 -15.80
N SER A 236 31.33 -27.00 -15.27
CA SER A 236 32.77 -27.17 -15.56
C SER A 236 33.57 -25.92 -15.13
N SER A 237 34.53 -26.13 -14.23
CA SER A 237 35.62 -25.22 -13.86
C SER A 237 36.93 -25.76 -14.47
N PRO A 238 38.10 -25.15 -14.23
CA PRO A 238 38.53 -23.76 -14.43
C PRO A 238 39.87 -23.69 -15.23
N GLN A 239 40.27 -22.51 -15.73
CA GLN A 239 41.70 -22.16 -15.80
C GLN A 239 41.93 -20.66 -15.56
N LEU A 240 42.79 -20.41 -14.58
CA LEU A 240 43.40 -19.13 -14.22
C LEU A 240 44.64 -18.86 -15.10
N SER A 241 44.89 -17.59 -15.41
CA SER A 241 46.23 -17.03 -15.67
C SER A 241 46.20 -15.58 -15.14
N HIS A 242 46.75 -15.31 -13.95
CA HIS A 242 48.12 -14.85 -13.66
C HIS A 242 48.50 -13.54 -14.37
N ASP A 243 48.99 -12.59 -13.57
CA ASP A 243 49.39 -11.19 -13.84
C ASP A 243 48.23 -10.19 -14.01
N ASP A 244 48.05 -9.13 -13.22
CA ASP A 244 49.05 -8.27 -12.57
C ASP A 244 48.45 -7.67 -11.27
N THR A 245 48.89 -8.18 -10.11
CA THR A 245 48.56 -7.65 -8.77
C THR A 245 49.54 -6.56 -8.31
N HIS A 246 50.27 -5.92 -9.22
CA HIS A 246 51.38 -5.03 -8.88
C HIS A 246 51.19 -3.55 -9.30
N THR A 247 49.95 -3.09 -9.54
CA THR A 247 49.74 -1.70 -10.01
C THR A 247 48.58 -0.93 -9.37
N ARG A 248 47.96 -1.43 -8.28
CA ARG A 248 46.84 -0.70 -7.63
C ARG A 248 47.00 -0.41 -6.14
N ILE A 249 48.17 -0.69 -5.55
CA ILE A 249 48.45 -0.42 -4.13
C ILE A 249 49.17 0.94 -3.92
N GLU A 250 49.66 1.59 -4.97
CA GLU A 250 50.32 2.91 -4.84
C GLU A 250 49.35 4.10 -4.72
N HIS A 251 48.03 3.87 -4.70
CA HIS A 251 47.04 4.95 -4.62
C HIS A 251 46.61 5.34 -3.19
N TYR A 252 47.23 4.76 -2.16
CA TYR A 252 46.94 5.03 -0.74
C TYR A 252 48.16 5.44 0.10
N ALA A 253 49.24 5.90 -0.54
CA ALA A 253 50.39 6.46 0.16
C ALA A 253 50.84 7.80 -0.48
N ASN A 254 50.03 8.84 -0.24
CA ASN A 254 50.42 10.24 -0.01
C ASN A 254 49.18 11.11 0.24
#